data_AF-A0A5J4WDV0-F1
#
_entry.id   AF-A0A5J4WDV0-F1
#
_cell.length_a   1.000
_cell.length_b   1.000
_cell.length_c   1.000
_cell.angle_alpha   90.00
_cell.angle_beta   90.00
_cell.angle_gamma   90.00
#
_symmetry.space_group_name_H-M   'P 1'
#
loop_
_entity.id
_entity.type
_entity.pdbx_description
1 polymer ?
#
loop_
_entity_poly.entity_id
_entity_poly.type
_entity_poly.pdbx_seq_one_letter_code
_entity_poly.pdbx_strand_id
1 'polypeptide(L)'
;MIHICAETNVGTLEGTLGWGETSRIQKNANLGEGSYTTSGIDVAHKHLSIHGSQYTEIELDGTANQGAMFVGEEAHISLQNLRLKSAGSLVAIVEMQSKILFEDNTLIGTTITNSFEVDGGELVLSNLKLEFENNKERRVSNLVNFGMLGGKFLVLKTSIEQVITDGDRPLFGNGLASEISLTNCKFNQVRIDHNGTSNIANNIIGSGNVYIQDCSFVEVENALMGGVVNGLNSNRNLSVVGSLFKSCHNTKHIIERVSNKKYHTDILSGDAKFSDDTFEDCSSQDFGGSISFKSDGNLKLGDVRIRRSTSYGGKGGAIYFQGNGQLTIGDVTMRECKCLGSQIGQGGVIYIEGTGIHKFGDVRFSDGSASGQEISEGGSIYAKGGQNKFSDVSFTQSSAVIAASPQSNTEADQSSSLGGALMAIDWLSESSFSDVSFTSCVAGSGAGIYIVSVYD
;
A
#
# COMPACT_ATOMS: atom_id res chain seq x y z
N MET A 1 23.19 51.45 4.85
CA MET A 1 23.68 50.36 5.72
C MET A 1 23.57 49.10 4.88
N ILE A 2 24.69 48.63 4.35
CA ILE A 2 24.76 47.49 3.44
C ILE A 2 24.75 46.24 4.34
N HIS A 3 23.71 45.42 4.27
CA HIS A 3 23.76 44.08 4.84
C HIS A 3 24.73 43.26 4.00
N ILE A 4 25.92 43.05 4.55
CA ILE A 4 26.90 42.11 4.04
C ILE A 4 26.27 40.72 4.18
N CYS A 5 25.92 40.10 3.05
CA CYS A 5 25.64 38.67 2.99
C CYS A 5 26.84 37.93 3.59
N ALA A 6 26.59 37.03 4.53
CA ALA A 6 27.60 36.09 4.98
C ALA A 6 28.12 35.30 3.76
N GLU A 7 29.44 35.34 3.54
CA GLU A 7 30.12 34.44 2.62
C GLU A 7 29.84 33.00 3.06
N THR A 8 29.06 32.27 2.28
CA THR A 8 28.93 30.81 2.40
C THR A 8 30.29 30.19 2.05
N ASN A 9 31.06 29.77 3.06
CA ASN A 9 32.24 28.94 2.84
C ASN A 9 31.78 27.60 2.26
N VAL A 10 31.88 27.42 0.94
CA VAL A 10 31.70 26.13 0.28
C VAL A 10 32.96 25.31 0.54
N GLY A 11 32.88 24.34 1.44
CA GLY A 11 33.95 23.38 1.70
C GLY A 11 33.68 22.04 1.03
N THR A 12 34.73 21.28 0.70
CA THR A 12 34.52 19.89 0.28
C THR A 12 34.27 19.00 1.49
N LEU A 13 33.34 18.05 1.36
CA LEU A 13 33.02 17.12 2.42
C LEU A 13 34.21 16.20 2.71
N GLU A 14 34.89 15.69 1.67
CA GLU A 14 36.08 14.85 1.77
C GLU A 14 37.22 15.55 2.50
N GLY A 15 37.45 16.83 2.18
CA GLY A 15 38.45 17.66 2.86
C GLY A 15 38.12 17.87 4.33
N THR A 16 36.85 18.11 4.64
CA THR A 16 36.36 18.28 6.03
C THR A 16 36.49 16.99 6.84
N LEU A 17 36.22 15.84 6.21
CA LEU A 17 36.34 14.53 6.84
C LEU A 17 37.80 14.04 6.91
N GLY A 18 38.69 14.57 6.07
CA GLY A 18 39.99 13.95 5.80
C GLY A 18 39.81 12.52 5.24
N TRP A 19 38.85 12.36 4.33
CA TRP A 19 38.47 11.07 3.75
C TRP A 19 39.30 10.74 2.51
N GLY A 20 39.72 9.47 2.37
CA GLY A 20 40.56 8.95 1.30
C GLY A 20 40.85 7.44 1.44
N GLU A 21 41.61 6.87 0.51
CA GLU A 21 41.87 5.42 0.46
C GLU A 21 42.46 4.87 1.77
N THR A 22 43.36 5.62 2.40
CA THR A 22 44.04 5.25 3.66
C THR A 22 43.28 5.68 4.93
N SER A 23 42.03 6.13 4.81
CA SER A 23 41.23 6.53 5.96
C SER A 23 41.01 5.39 6.96
N ARG A 24 40.86 5.77 8.23
CA ARG A 24 40.58 4.85 9.34
C ARG A 24 39.34 4.02 9.04
N ILE A 25 39.33 2.80 9.60
CA ILE A 25 38.18 1.87 9.56
C ILE A 25 36.92 2.53 10.13
N GLN A 26 37.06 3.45 11.10
CA GLN A 26 35.93 4.18 11.68
C GLN A 26 36.22 5.68 11.74
N LYS A 27 35.21 6.48 11.38
CA LYS A 27 35.23 7.94 11.49
C LYS A 27 33.89 8.47 11.98
N ASN A 28 33.96 9.38 12.95
CA ASN A 28 32.85 10.19 13.39
C ASN A 28 33.19 11.66 13.13
N ALA A 29 32.26 12.42 12.56
CA ALA A 29 32.45 13.81 12.19
C ALA A 29 31.23 14.66 12.58
N ASN A 30 31.50 15.86 13.07
CA ASN A 30 30.50 16.89 13.30
C ASN A 30 30.77 18.01 12.30
N LEU A 31 29.81 18.27 11.42
CA LEU A 31 29.88 19.33 10.44
C LEU A 31 29.35 20.64 11.04
N GLY A 32 29.92 21.75 10.59
CA GLY A 32 29.38 23.07 10.90
C GLY A 32 28.12 23.38 10.10
N GLU A 33 27.52 24.53 10.37
CA GLU A 33 26.50 25.10 9.49
C GLU A 33 27.14 25.55 8.17
N GLY A 34 26.40 25.42 7.06
CA GLY A 34 26.86 25.79 5.73
C GLY A 34 26.65 24.69 4.69
N SER A 35 27.13 24.95 3.48
CA SER A 35 27.01 24.04 2.33
C SER A 35 28.33 23.34 2.06
N TYR A 36 28.26 22.02 1.90
CA TYR A 36 29.37 21.15 1.56
C TYR A 36 29.12 20.50 0.20
N THR A 37 30.14 20.49 -0.66
CA THR A 37 30.08 19.74 -1.91
C THR A 37 30.86 18.44 -1.78
N THR A 38 30.41 17.39 -2.47
CA THR A 38 31.13 16.10 -2.52
C THR A 38 31.15 15.54 -3.93
N SER A 39 32.25 14.87 -4.25
CA SER A 39 32.43 14.02 -5.43
C SER A 39 31.93 12.58 -5.22
N GLY A 40 31.31 12.30 -4.06
CA GLY A 40 30.89 10.98 -3.64
C GLY A 40 31.88 10.32 -2.67
N ILE A 41 31.36 9.81 -1.57
CA ILE A 41 32.15 9.17 -0.51
C ILE A 41 31.96 7.67 -0.56
N ASP A 42 33.02 6.98 -0.95
CA ASP A 42 33.14 5.52 -0.86
C ASP A 42 33.58 5.10 0.55
N VAL A 43 32.73 4.31 1.21
CA VAL A 43 32.87 3.82 2.58
C VAL A 43 33.03 2.29 2.62
N ALA A 44 33.47 1.67 1.52
CA ALA A 44 33.68 0.23 1.46
C ALA A 44 34.54 -0.30 2.63
N HIS A 45 34.03 -1.34 3.31
CA HIS A 45 34.62 -1.98 4.49
C HIS A 45 34.93 -1.03 5.67
N LYS A 46 34.22 0.11 5.76
CA LYS A 46 34.45 1.16 6.76
C LYS A 46 33.16 1.57 7.47
N HIS A 47 33.33 2.31 8.56
CA HIS A 47 32.27 2.93 9.35
C HIS A 47 32.38 4.46 9.29
N LEU A 48 31.28 5.12 8.93
CA LEU A 48 31.19 6.58 8.85
C LEU A 48 29.98 7.07 9.62
N SER A 49 30.18 8.03 10.50
CA SER A 49 29.12 8.75 11.19
C SER A 49 29.28 10.25 10.99
N ILE A 50 28.25 10.91 10.48
CA ILE A 50 28.22 12.36 10.23
C ILE A 50 27.02 12.95 10.94
N HIS A 51 27.29 13.93 11.80
CA HIS A 51 26.26 14.76 12.43
C HIS A 51 26.39 16.19 11.93
N GLY A 52 25.28 16.79 11.52
CA GLY A 52 25.21 18.21 11.20
C GLY A 52 24.15 18.93 12.01
N SER A 53 23.52 19.90 11.35
CA SER A 53 22.43 20.71 11.87
C SER A 53 21.35 20.90 10.79
N GLN A 54 20.21 21.50 11.18
CA GLN A 54 19.20 21.93 10.22
C GLN A 54 19.69 22.95 9.18
N TYR A 55 20.93 23.43 9.26
CA TYR A 55 21.56 24.35 8.30
C TYR A 55 22.82 23.75 7.63
N THR A 56 23.06 22.45 7.81
CA THR A 56 24.17 21.74 7.17
C THR A 56 23.66 21.07 5.90
N GLU A 57 24.05 21.61 4.75
CA GLU A 57 23.65 21.13 3.43
C GLU A 57 24.78 20.37 2.74
N ILE A 58 24.45 19.27 2.06
CA ILE A 58 25.37 18.48 1.25
C ILE A 58 24.79 18.33 -0.16
N GLU A 59 25.60 18.63 -1.16
CA GLU A 59 25.27 18.52 -2.59
C GLU A 59 26.40 17.83 -3.36
N LEU A 60 26.06 17.13 -4.44
CA LEU A 60 27.06 16.57 -5.36
C LEU A 60 27.67 17.69 -6.21
N ASP A 61 28.98 17.66 -6.41
CA ASP A 61 29.69 18.65 -7.23
C ASP A 61 29.56 18.40 -8.76
N GLY A 62 28.80 17.38 -9.15
CA GLY A 62 28.60 16.98 -10.56
C GLY A 62 29.77 16.23 -11.19
N THR A 63 30.88 16.03 -10.47
CA THR A 63 32.03 15.22 -10.92
C THR A 63 32.02 13.81 -10.35
N ALA A 64 30.95 13.45 -9.65
CA ALA A 64 30.88 12.22 -8.89
C ALA A 64 30.97 10.97 -9.77
N ASN A 65 32.05 10.20 -9.58
CA ASN A 65 32.34 9.01 -10.38
C ASN A 65 31.31 7.89 -10.21
N GLN A 66 30.63 7.83 -9.06
CA GLN A 66 29.66 6.77 -8.72
C GLN A 66 28.20 7.24 -8.78
N GLY A 67 27.94 8.51 -9.12
CA GLY A 67 26.57 9.04 -9.24
C GLY A 67 25.78 9.17 -7.93
N ALA A 68 26.42 8.94 -6.77
CA ALA A 68 25.80 9.03 -5.44
C ALA A 68 26.69 9.78 -4.42
N MET A 69 26.09 10.38 -3.39
CA MET A 69 26.84 11.05 -2.30
C MET A 69 27.54 10.04 -1.38
N PHE A 70 26.89 8.92 -1.09
CA PHE A 70 27.40 7.89 -0.18
C PHE A 70 27.23 6.50 -0.79
N VAL A 71 28.28 5.69 -0.72
CA VAL A 71 28.32 4.35 -1.31
C VAL A 71 29.30 3.49 -0.51
N GLY A 72 29.13 2.18 -0.58
CA GLY A 72 30.14 1.24 -0.08
C GLY A 72 29.55 -0.14 0.23
N GLU A 73 30.33 -1.15 -0.11
CA GLU A 73 30.15 -2.56 0.23
C GLU A 73 30.64 -2.85 1.65
N GLU A 74 29.94 -3.72 2.39
CA GLU A 74 30.25 -4.04 3.80
C GLU A 74 30.43 -2.78 4.68
N ALA A 75 29.66 -1.73 4.40
CA ALA A 75 29.80 -0.41 5.00
C ALA A 75 28.74 -0.12 6.06
N HIS A 76 29.11 0.66 7.07
CA HIS A 76 28.17 1.17 8.07
C HIS A 76 28.17 2.70 8.08
N ILE A 77 27.13 3.31 7.52
CA ILE A 77 27.01 4.76 7.42
C ILE A 77 25.84 5.25 8.28
N SER A 78 26.08 6.26 9.11
CA SER A 78 25.05 6.93 9.92
C SER A 78 25.12 8.43 9.68
N LEU A 79 24.02 8.99 9.19
CA LEU A 79 23.89 10.39 8.81
C LEU A 79 22.77 11.02 9.64
N GLN A 80 23.07 12.09 10.36
CA GLN A 80 22.11 12.73 11.26
C GLN A 80 22.02 14.24 11.10
N ASN A 81 20.80 14.77 11.07
CA ASN A 81 20.50 16.21 10.99
C ASN A 81 21.21 16.88 9.79
N LEU A 82 21.10 16.31 8.61
CA LEU A 82 21.65 16.86 7.37
C LEU A 82 20.55 17.23 6.39
N ARG A 83 20.85 18.20 5.54
CA ARG A 83 20.06 18.58 4.37
C ARG A 83 20.78 18.06 3.13
N LEU A 84 20.12 17.19 2.36
CA LEU A 84 20.72 16.45 1.25
C LEU A 84 20.03 16.86 -0.04
N LYS A 85 20.76 17.56 -0.91
CA LYS A 85 20.22 18.09 -2.15
C LYS A 85 20.42 17.12 -3.30
N SER A 86 19.33 16.46 -3.69
CA SER A 86 19.32 15.26 -4.53
C SER A 86 19.17 15.57 -6.02
N ALA A 87 19.59 16.74 -6.54
CA ALA A 87 19.28 17.35 -7.86
C ALA A 87 19.25 16.42 -9.12
N GLY A 88 18.36 15.43 -9.16
CA GLY A 88 18.36 14.30 -10.10
C GLY A 88 19.38 13.18 -9.80
N SER A 89 20.13 13.24 -8.70
CA SER A 89 21.20 12.30 -8.36
C SER A 89 20.88 11.48 -7.11
N LEU A 90 21.52 10.31 -7.00
CA LEU A 90 21.40 9.44 -5.82
C LEU A 90 22.04 10.11 -4.60
N VAL A 91 21.35 10.00 -3.47
CA VAL A 91 21.91 10.32 -2.16
C VAL A 91 22.77 9.15 -1.69
N ALA A 92 22.28 7.91 -1.82
CA ALA A 92 23.09 6.75 -1.46
C ALA A 92 22.80 5.50 -2.29
N ILE A 93 23.84 4.68 -2.42
CA ILE A 93 23.79 3.30 -2.92
C ILE A 93 24.15 2.39 -1.74
N VAL A 94 23.23 1.52 -1.34
CA VAL A 94 23.39 0.58 -0.22
C VAL A 94 23.73 -0.81 -0.77
N GLU A 95 25.01 -1.10 -0.88
CA GLU A 95 25.53 -2.35 -1.45
C GLU A 95 25.47 -3.52 -0.46
N MET A 96 25.92 -4.68 -0.92
CA MET A 96 25.89 -5.94 -0.19
C MET A 96 26.48 -5.81 1.23
N GLN A 97 25.76 -6.38 2.21
CA GLN A 97 26.16 -6.41 3.63
C GLN A 97 26.35 -5.02 4.27
N SER A 98 25.91 -3.95 3.61
CA SER A 98 25.99 -2.59 4.15
C SER A 98 24.73 -2.21 4.91
N LYS A 99 24.87 -1.28 5.85
CA LYS A 99 23.76 -0.61 6.52
C LYS A 99 23.96 0.90 6.49
N ILE A 100 22.98 1.60 5.93
CA ILE A 100 22.97 3.07 5.88
C ILE A 100 21.74 3.60 6.62
N LEU A 101 21.98 4.42 7.64
CA LEU A 101 20.96 5.06 8.47
C LEU A 101 20.94 6.57 8.20
N PHE A 102 19.76 7.07 7.84
CA PHE A 102 19.43 8.49 7.81
C PHE A 102 18.48 8.81 8.97
N GLU A 103 18.94 9.59 9.94
CA GLU A 103 18.14 10.05 11.08
C GLU A 103 17.95 11.57 11.06
N ASP A 104 16.70 12.04 11.14
CA ASP A 104 16.36 13.47 11.18
C ASP A 104 16.87 14.30 9.96
N ASN A 105 17.06 13.63 8.82
CA ASN A 105 17.56 14.28 7.60
C ASN A 105 16.42 14.89 6.77
N THR A 106 16.77 15.87 5.94
CA THR A 106 15.88 16.48 4.96
C THR A 106 16.40 16.22 3.55
N LEU A 107 15.58 15.63 2.67
CA LEU A 107 15.86 15.57 1.25
C LEU A 107 15.29 16.81 0.56
N ILE A 108 16.11 17.42 -0.29
CA ILE A 108 15.76 18.63 -1.04
C ILE A 108 15.80 18.33 -2.53
N GLY A 109 14.77 18.76 -3.26
CA GLY A 109 14.77 18.70 -4.73
C GLY A 109 13.63 19.50 -5.36
N THR A 110 13.70 19.72 -6.67
CA THR A 110 12.57 20.22 -7.46
C THR A 110 11.51 19.12 -7.62
N THR A 111 11.97 17.93 -7.98
CA THR A 111 11.28 16.65 -7.93
C THR A 111 12.18 15.70 -7.15
N ILE A 112 11.61 14.92 -6.22
CA ILE A 112 12.38 13.96 -5.45
C ILE A 112 12.16 12.58 -6.06
N THR A 113 13.16 12.08 -6.78
CA THR A 113 13.06 10.81 -7.49
C THR A 113 14.34 10.02 -7.40
N ASN A 114 14.23 8.69 -7.26
CA ASN A 114 15.37 7.77 -7.27
C ASN A 114 16.50 8.24 -6.34
N SER A 115 16.16 8.69 -5.13
CA SER A 115 17.15 9.25 -4.19
C SER A 115 18.01 8.16 -3.56
N PHE A 116 17.56 6.92 -3.52
CA PHE A 116 18.34 5.81 -2.96
C PHE A 116 18.31 4.58 -3.87
N GLU A 117 19.37 3.79 -3.79
CA GLU A 117 19.45 2.45 -4.36
C GLU A 117 19.86 1.46 -3.26
N VAL A 118 19.25 0.27 -3.26
CA VAL A 118 19.58 -0.83 -2.35
C VAL A 118 19.85 -2.07 -3.18
N ASP A 119 21.08 -2.59 -3.10
CA ASP A 119 21.51 -3.80 -3.81
C ASP A 119 22.23 -4.75 -2.85
N GLY A 120 21.44 -5.46 -2.05
CA GLY A 120 21.91 -6.48 -1.08
C GLY A 120 22.15 -5.97 0.35
N GLY A 121 21.93 -4.69 0.62
CA GLY A 121 22.11 -4.07 1.94
C GLY A 121 20.81 -3.70 2.68
N GLU A 122 20.95 -2.88 3.74
CA GLU A 122 19.87 -2.36 4.57
C GLU A 122 19.85 -0.82 4.58
N LEU A 123 18.77 -0.22 4.09
CA LEU A 123 18.51 1.21 4.17
C LEU A 123 17.51 1.52 5.30
N VAL A 124 17.88 2.43 6.20
CA VAL A 124 17.00 2.92 7.27
C VAL A 124 16.76 4.42 7.12
N LEU A 125 15.50 4.83 6.98
CA LEU A 125 15.08 6.23 6.96
C LEU A 125 14.24 6.53 8.20
N SER A 126 14.80 7.27 9.15
CA SER A 126 14.12 7.67 10.38
C SER A 126 13.85 9.17 10.42
N ASN A 127 12.56 9.53 10.57
CA ASN A 127 12.09 10.91 10.61
C ASN A 127 12.57 11.75 9.40
N LEU A 128 12.51 11.14 8.20
CA LEU A 128 12.92 11.81 6.98
C LEU A 128 11.93 12.94 6.66
N LYS A 129 12.46 14.10 6.26
CA LYS A 129 11.68 15.24 5.76
C LYS A 129 11.92 15.42 4.26
N LEU A 130 10.89 15.85 3.56
CA LEU A 130 10.97 16.21 2.14
C LEU A 130 10.73 17.72 1.98
N GLU A 131 11.66 18.41 1.35
CA GLU A 131 11.59 19.82 1.02
C GLU A 131 11.64 20.01 -0.49
N PHE A 132 10.70 20.82 -1.01
CA PHE A 132 10.56 21.04 -2.44
C PHE A 132 10.95 22.46 -2.79
N GLU A 133 11.85 22.62 -3.75
CA GLU A 133 12.23 23.94 -4.25
C GLU A 133 11.07 24.60 -5.01
N ASN A 134 10.21 23.79 -5.66
CA ASN A 134 8.98 24.23 -6.29
C ASN A 134 7.75 23.80 -5.48
N ASN A 135 7.15 24.75 -4.75
CA ASN A 135 5.97 24.49 -3.93
C ASN A 135 4.65 24.38 -4.72
N LYS A 136 4.63 24.68 -6.02
CA LYS A 136 3.40 24.58 -6.82
C LYS A 136 3.05 23.13 -7.14
N GLU A 137 4.05 22.26 -7.21
CA GLU A 137 3.89 20.88 -7.64
C GLU A 137 4.93 19.99 -6.96
N ARG A 138 4.53 19.42 -5.81
CA ARG A 138 5.42 18.59 -4.98
C ARG A 138 5.39 17.15 -5.51
N ARG A 139 6.40 16.76 -6.28
CA ARG A 139 6.44 15.43 -6.92
C ARG A 139 7.46 14.50 -6.27
N VAL A 140 7.01 13.31 -5.92
CA VAL A 140 7.86 12.23 -5.42
C VAL A 140 7.66 10.99 -6.28
N SER A 141 8.74 10.40 -6.77
CA SER A 141 8.64 9.27 -7.69
C SER A 141 9.73 8.25 -7.40
N ASN A 142 9.34 7.05 -6.96
CA ASN A 142 10.28 5.95 -6.75
C ASN A 142 11.47 6.34 -5.86
N LEU A 143 11.20 6.69 -4.60
CA LEU A 143 12.22 7.23 -3.70
C LEU A 143 13.42 6.28 -3.54
N VAL A 144 13.17 4.98 -3.60
CA VAL A 144 14.14 3.91 -3.42
C VAL A 144 14.05 2.92 -4.59
N ASN A 145 15.18 2.64 -5.23
CA ASN A 145 15.35 1.56 -6.19
C ASN A 145 15.96 0.33 -5.52
N PHE A 146 15.59 -0.86 -5.99
CA PHE A 146 16.30 -2.08 -5.61
C PHE A 146 17.03 -2.66 -6.81
N GLY A 147 18.31 -3.01 -6.60
CA GLY A 147 19.14 -3.73 -7.54
C GLY A 147 18.79 -5.22 -7.60
N MET A 148 19.56 -6.00 -8.36
CA MET A 148 19.28 -7.41 -8.60
C MET A 148 19.37 -8.29 -7.34
N LEU A 149 20.17 -7.87 -6.35
CA LEU A 149 20.34 -8.58 -5.09
C LEU A 149 19.21 -8.26 -4.08
N GLY A 150 18.33 -7.31 -4.42
CA GLY A 150 17.26 -6.87 -3.54
C GLY A 150 17.78 -6.13 -2.31
N GLY A 151 17.21 -6.41 -1.14
CA GLY A 151 17.64 -5.80 0.11
C GLY A 151 16.50 -5.41 1.04
N LYS A 152 16.87 -4.79 2.16
CA LYS A 152 15.94 -4.40 3.22
C LYS A 152 15.77 -2.90 3.27
N PHE A 153 14.52 -2.47 3.44
CA PHE A 153 14.19 -1.06 3.57
C PHE A 153 13.28 -0.82 4.77
N LEU A 154 13.75 0.00 5.71
CA LEU A 154 13.04 0.33 6.94
C LEU A 154 12.76 1.83 7.00
N VAL A 155 11.49 2.20 7.19
CA VAL A 155 11.06 3.59 7.37
C VAL A 155 10.40 3.76 8.72
N LEU A 156 10.88 4.73 9.49
CA LEU A 156 10.46 4.97 10.87
C LEU A 156 10.04 6.41 11.04
N LYS A 157 8.83 6.66 11.58
CA LYS A 157 8.38 8.01 12.01
C LYS A 157 8.40 9.08 10.91
N THR A 158 8.42 8.67 9.63
CA THR A 158 8.47 9.57 8.49
C THR A 158 7.07 10.04 8.12
N SER A 159 6.92 11.34 7.80
CA SER A 159 5.67 11.91 7.28
C SER A 159 5.84 12.37 5.84
N ILE A 160 4.97 11.91 4.94
CA ILE A 160 4.91 12.35 3.54
C ILE A 160 3.53 12.93 3.28
N GLU A 161 3.48 14.22 2.98
CA GLU A 161 2.23 14.99 2.94
C GLU A 161 2.13 15.86 1.70
N GLN A 162 0.94 15.89 1.07
CA GLN A 162 0.59 16.75 -0.06
C GLN A 162 1.56 16.60 -1.24
N VAL A 163 1.76 15.35 -1.67
CA VAL A 163 2.63 15.03 -2.80
C VAL A 163 1.86 14.34 -3.91
N ILE A 164 2.37 14.50 -5.12
CA ILE A 164 1.93 13.79 -6.31
C ILE A 164 2.99 12.73 -6.63
N THR A 165 2.57 11.49 -6.82
CA THR A 165 3.42 10.40 -7.31
C THR A 165 3.20 10.18 -8.80
N ASP A 166 4.26 9.87 -9.53
CA ASP A 166 4.11 9.57 -10.96
C ASP A 166 3.33 8.27 -11.16
N GLY A 167 2.42 8.28 -12.14
CA GLY A 167 1.34 7.31 -12.38
C GLY A 167 1.67 5.82 -12.28
N ASP A 168 2.90 5.45 -12.63
CA ASP A 168 3.35 4.08 -12.83
C ASP A 168 4.38 3.62 -11.80
N ARG A 169 4.71 4.46 -10.81
CA ARG A 169 5.80 4.18 -9.86
C ARG A 169 5.34 4.27 -8.42
N PRO A 170 5.60 3.23 -7.60
CA PRO A 170 5.31 3.32 -6.19
C PRO A 170 6.18 4.37 -5.49
N LEU A 171 5.72 4.83 -4.34
CA LEU A 171 6.47 5.73 -3.48
C LEU A 171 7.77 5.08 -3.01
N PHE A 172 7.72 3.78 -2.72
CA PHE A 172 8.87 2.97 -2.34
C PHE A 172 9.01 1.72 -3.21
N GLY A 173 10.16 1.61 -3.89
CA GLY A 173 10.66 0.34 -4.39
C GLY A 173 10.26 -0.06 -5.81
N ASN A 174 10.80 -1.19 -6.23
CA ASN A 174 10.41 -1.93 -7.43
C ASN A 174 10.20 -3.41 -7.02
N GLY A 175 9.97 -4.29 -8.00
CA GLY A 175 9.70 -5.71 -7.77
C GLY A 175 10.81 -6.56 -7.16
N LEU A 176 11.94 -5.98 -6.74
CA LEU A 176 13.12 -6.71 -6.26
C LEU A 176 13.37 -6.57 -4.75
N ALA A 177 12.58 -5.78 -4.03
CA ALA A 177 12.71 -5.65 -2.58
C ALA A 177 12.58 -7.01 -1.87
N SER A 178 13.49 -7.30 -0.94
CA SER A 178 13.41 -8.51 -0.11
C SER A 178 12.53 -8.29 1.12
N GLU A 179 12.61 -7.09 1.70
CA GLU A 179 11.78 -6.69 2.83
C GLU A 179 11.55 -5.17 2.82
N ILE A 180 10.29 -4.76 3.06
CA ILE A 180 9.92 -3.37 3.32
C ILE A 180 9.21 -3.32 4.67
N SER A 181 9.64 -2.42 5.55
CA SER A 181 9.02 -2.20 6.84
C SER A 181 8.74 -0.73 7.08
N LEU A 182 7.50 -0.39 7.43
CA LEU A 182 7.05 0.94 7.78
C LEU A 182 6.53 0.95 9.22
N THR A 183 7.05 1.83 10.06
CA THR A 183 6.63 1.91 11.47
C THR A 183 6.41 3.35 11.90
N ASN A 184 5.24 3.63 12.48
CA ASN A 184 4.85 4.97 12.94
C ASN A 184 4.89 6.04 11.82
N CYS A 185 4.69 5.64 10.57
CA CYS A 185 4.72 6.56 9.43
C CYS A 185 3.36 7.21 9.17
N LYS A 186 3.38 8.39 8.54
CA LYS A 186 2.17 9.14 8.16
C LYS A 186 2.20 9.50 6.69
N PHE A 187 1.11 9.22 5.99
CA PHE A 187 0.91 9.54 4.59
C PHE A 187 -0.40 10.32 4.49
N ASN A 188 -0.32 11.57 4.02
CA ASN A 188 -1.48 12.45 3.96
C ASN A 188 -1.57 13.12 2.59
N GLN A 189 -2.70 13.00 1.89
CA GLN A 189 -2.89 13.62 0.57
C GLN A 189 -1.80 13.24 -0.43
N VAL A 190 -1.51 11.94 -0.50
CA VAL A 190 -0.62 11.35 -1.52
C VAL A 190 -1.49 10.96 -2.71
N ARG A 191 -1.31 11.61 -3.85
CA ARG A 191 -2.13 11.43 -5.05
C ARG A 191 -1.31 10.95 -6.22
N ILE A 192 -1.92 10.27 -7.15
CA ILE A 192 -1.27 9.79 -8.37
C ILE A 192 -1.48 10.81 -9.49
N ASP A 193 -0.44 11.06 -10.28
CA ASP A 193 -0.58 11.82 -11.51
C ASP A 193 -1.29 10.99 -12.58
N HIS A 194 -2.51 11.39 -12.90
CA HIS A 194 -3.36 10.73 -13.88
C HIS A 194 -3.06 11.11 -15.33
N ASN A 195 -2.17 12.08 -15.59
CA ASN A 195 -1.87 12.59 -16.92
C ASN A 195 -0.71 11.87 -17.64
N GLY A 196 -0.02 10.93 -16.97
CA GLY A 196 1.12 10.18 -17.52
C GLY A 196 0.72 9.13 -18.58
N THR A 197 1.53 9.02 -19.64
CA THR A 197 1.24 8.22 -20.86
C THR A 197 1.36 6.69 -20.72
N SER A 198 1.65 6.13 -19.54
CA SER A 198 1.74 4.68 -19.36
C SER A 198 1.39 4.24 -17.95
N ASN A 199 0.14 4.41 -17.52
CA ASN A 199 -0.41 3.69 -16.35
C ASN A 199 -0.61 2.19 -16.64
N ILE A 200 0.16 1.62 -17.57
CA ILE A 200 0.11 0.25 -18.04
C ILE A 200 1.51 -0.36 -17.85
N ALA A 201 1.97 -0.58 -16.62
CA ALA A 201 3.11 -1.47 -16.41
C ALA A 201 3.23 -1.92 -14.95
N ASN A 202 3.30 -3.24 -14.79
CA ASN A 202 4.10 -3.94 -13.78
C ASN A 202 3.99 -3.41 -12.34
N ASN A 203 2.79 -3.49 -11.77
CA ASN A 203 2.54 -3.26 -10.33
C ASN A 203 3.17 -4.34 -9.42
N ILE A 204 4.28 -4.96 -9.84
CA ILE A 204 4.99 -5.96 -9.07
C ILE A 204 5.76 -5.21 -7.99
N ILE A 205 5.15 -5.07 -6.82
CA ILE A 205 5.90 -5.07 -5.58
C ILE A 205 6.32 -6.52 -5.36
N GLY A 206 7.61 -6.69 -5.05
CA GLY A 206 8.36 -7.92 -5.23
C GLY A 206 7.96 -9.10 -4.37
N SER A 207 8.61 -10.22 -4.61
CA SER A 207 8.55 -11.46 -3.82
C SER A 207 8.98 -11.34 -2.33
N GLY A 208 9.12 -10.12 -1.82
CA GLY A 208 9.56 -9.82 -0.47
C GLY A 208 8.44 -9.82 0.57
N ASN A 209 8.83 -9.64 1.83
CA ASN A 209 7.89 -9.44 2.94
C ASN A 209 7.61 -7.95 3.13
N VAL A 210 6.37 -7.59 3.42
CA VAL A 210 5.99 -6.21 3.75
C VAL A 210 5.34 -6.15 5.13
N TYR A 211 5.89 -5.27 5.97
CA TYR A 211 5.44 -5.03 7.34
C TYR A 211 5.02 -3.57 7.50
N ILE A 212 3.80 -3.35 7.97
CA ILE A 212 3.27 -2.01 8.27
C ILE A 212 2.76 -2.04 9.70
N GLN A 213 3.27 -1.12 10.51
CA GLN A 213 2.91 -1.04 11.91
C GLN A 213 2.64 0.40 12.33
N ASP A 214 1.52 0.62 13.02
CA ASP A 214 1.17 1.89 13.65
C ASP A 214 1.19 3.08 12.66
N CYS A 215 0.86 2.83 11.39
CA CYS A 215 0.92 3.83 10.32
C CYS A 215 -0.45 4.47 10.07
N SER A 216 -0.45 5.68 9.51
CA SER A 216 -1.67 6.38 9.10
C SER A 216 -1.62 6.79 7.64
N PHE A 217 -2.66 6.44 6.89
CA PHE A 217 -2.89 6.78 5.49
C PHE A 217 -4.19 7.57 5.41
N VAL A 218 -4.12 8.86 5.06
CA VAL A 218 -5.28 9.76 5.01
C VAL A 218 -5.34 10.43 3.64
N GLU A 219 -6.46 10.30 2.94
CA GLU A 219 -6.65 10.84 1.58
C GLU A 219 -5.54 10.38 0.62
N VAL A 220 -5.16 9.11 0.74
CA VAL A 220 -4.12 8.49 -0.09
C VAL A 220 -4.77 7.71 -1.22
N GLU A 221 -4.41 8.05 -2.45
CA GLU A 221 -4.75 7.22 -3.59
C GLU A 221 -3.87 5.98 -3.59
N ASN A 222 -4.51 4.82 -3.76
CA ASN A 222 -3.83 3.56 -3.85
C ASN A 222 -2.90 3.30 -2.64
N ALA A 223 -3.37 3.61 -1.42
CA ALA A 223 -2.60 3.34 -0.19
C ALA A 223 -2.14 1.86 -0.11
N LEU A 224 -2.99 0.97 -0.65
CA LEU A 224 -2.73 -0.45 -0.82
C LEU A 224 -2.61 -0.84 -2.30
N MET A 225 -2.37 0.09 -3.25
CA MET A 225 -2.08 -0.19 -4.67
C MET A 225 -0.76 0.48 -5.06
N GLY A 226 0.27 -0.28 -5.45
CA GLY A 226 1.50 0.31 -6.04
C GLY A 226 2.03 1.60 -5.39
N GLY A 227 2.20 1.63 -4.06
CA GLY A 227 2.65 2.84 -3.36
C GLY A 227 3.21 2.52 -1.99
N VAL A 228 2.51 1.64 -1.28
CA VAL A 228 3.05 0.92 -0.14
C VAL A 228 2.76 -0.58 -0.25
N VAL A 229 1.61 -1.05 -0.76
CA VAL A 229 1.28 -2.50 -0.66
C VAL A 229 0.56 -3.26 -1.78
N ASN A 230 0.01 -2.77 -2.89
CA ASN A 230 -0.72 -3.61 -3.89
C ASN A 230 -1.66 -4.76 -3.42
N GLY A 231 -2.98 -4.58 -3.59
CA GLY A 231 -4.06 -5.58 -3.47
C GLY A 231 -4.10 -6.67 -4.55
N LEU A 232 -3.01 -6.85 -5.29
CA LEU A 232 -2.60 -8.15 -5.80
C LEU A 232 -1.49 -8.60 -4.85
N ASN A 233 -1.76 -9.55 -3.96
CA ASN A 233 -0.74 -10.04 -3.04
C ASN A 233 0.30 -10.86 -3.82
N SER A 234 1.20 -10.15 -4.50
CA SER A 234 2.44 -10.65 -5.10
C SER A 234 3.58 -10.63 -4.09
N ASN A 235 3.35 -10.06 -2.91
CA ASN A 235 4.28 -10.17 -1.78
C ASN A 235 4.30 -11.62 -1.31
N ARG A 236 5.42 -12.05 -0.74
CA ARG A 236 5.46 -13.34 -0.07
C ARG A 236 4.58 -13.32 1.18
N ASN A 237 4.73 -12.28 2.01
CA ASN A 237 3.89 -12.05 3.18
C ASN A 237 3.61 -10.55 3.35
N LEU A 238 2.35 -10.21 3.60
CA LEU A 238 1.92 -8.90 4.03
C LEU A 238 1.43 -8.98 5.49
N SER A 239 1.94 -8.10 6.35
CA SER A 239 1.40 -7.92 7.70
C SER A 239 1.18 -6.45 7.98
N VAL A 240 -0.06 -6.10 8.31
CA VAL A 240 -0.47 -4.75 8.73
C VAL A 240 -1.01 -4.84 10.15
N VAL A 241 -0.55 -3.96 11.02
CA VAL A 241 -0.92 -3.93 12.44
C VAL A 241 -1.15 -2.50 12.92
N GLY A 242 -2.20 -2.27 13.70
CA GLY A 242 -2.43 -1.00 14.42
C GLY A 242 -2.58 0.22 13.51
N SER A 243 -2.91 0.03 12.24
CA SER A 243 -2.83 1.08 11.22
C SER A 243 -4.19 1.65 10.85
N LEU A 244 -4.20 2.91 10.41
CA LEU A 244 -5.38 3.66 9.99
C LEU A 244 -5.35 3.95 8.49
N PHE A 245 -6.40 3.58 7.78
CA PHE A 245 -6.69 3.95 6.40
C PHE A 245 -7.96 4.77 6.36
N LYS A 246 -7.87 6.06 6.01
CA LYS A 246 -9.00 6.98 6.00
C LYS A 246 -9.11 7.70 4.67
N SER A 247 -10.28 7.64 4.05
CA SER A 247 -10.57 8.31 2.78
C SER A 247 -9.58 7.91 1.67
N CYS A 248 -9.06 6.69 1.72
CA CYS A 248 -8.17 6.16 0.70
C CYS A 248 -8.97 5.70 -0.53
N HIS A 249 -8.42 5.92 -1.73
CA HIS A 249 -9.12 5.58 -2.98
C HIS A 249 -8.26 4.70 -3.89
N ASN A 250 -8.75 3.51 -4.21
CA ASN A 250 -8.11 2.59 -5.15
C ASN A 250 -8.60 2.88 -6.59
N THR A 251 -7.74 3.45 -7.45
CA THR A 251 -8.04 3.82 -8.84
C THR A 251 -7.53 2.78 -9.82
N LYS A 252 -8.43 2.18 -10.61
CA LYS A 252 -8.04 1.30 -11.73
C LYS A 252 -7.80 2.13 -12.98
N HIS A 253 -6.54 2.44 -13.29
CA HIS A 253 -6.19 2.94 -14.62
C HIS A 253 -5.88 1.77 -15.56
N ILE A 254 -6.92 1.21 -16.17
CA ILE A 254 -6.75 0.32 -17.33
C ILE A 254 -7.22 1.08 -18.56
N ILE A 255 -6.30 1.37 -19.48
CA ILE A 255 -6.70 1.72 -20.84
C ILE A 255 -7.36 0.46 -21.43
N GLU A 256 -8.63 0.55 -21.81
CA GLU A 256 -9.55 -0.52 -22.26
C GLU A 256 -9.01 -1.49 -23.34
N ARG A 257 -7.81 -1.25 -23.87
CA ARG A 257 -7.19 -2.03 -24.95
C ARG A 257 -6.31 -3.17 -24.49
N VAL A 258 -6.06 -3.33 -23.18
CA VAL A 258 -5.16 -4.37 -22.66
C VAL A 258 -5.93 -5.34 -21.78
N SER A 259 -6.11 -6.58 -22.26
CA SER A 259 -6.75 -7.62 -21.46
C SER A 259 -5.83 -8.05 -20.30
N ASN A 260 -6.33 -7.91 -19.08
CA ASN A 260 -5.66 -8.37 -17.85
C ASN A 260 -5.37 -9.88 -17.81
N LYS A 261 -5.91 -10.70 -18.73
CA LYS A 261 -5.63 -12.14 -18.78
C LYS A 261 -4.15 -12.47 -19.01
N LYS A 262 -3.34 -11.55 -19.56
CA LYS A 262 -1.91 -11.75 -19.79
C LYS A 262 -1.00 -11.34 -18.61
N TYR A 263 -1.51 -10.61 -17.61
CA TYR A 263 -0.69 -10.05 -16.52
C TYR A 263 -0.92 -10.72 -15.15
N HIS A 264 -1.80 -11.72 -15.09
CA HIS A 264 -2.20 -12.36 -13.83
C HIS A 264 -2.11 -13.89 -13.86
N THR A 265 -1.30 -14.46 -14.76
CA THR A 265 -1.05 -15.92 -14.78
C THR A 265 -0.16 -16.37 -13.62
N ASP A 266 0.51 -15.43 -12.95
CA ASP A 266 1.57 -15.70 -11.98
C ASP A 266 1.15 -15.26 -10.57
N ILE A 267 -0.10 -15.56 -10.18
CA ILE A 267 -0.56 -15.33 -8.80
C ILE A 267 0.15 -16.34 -7.89
N LEU A 268 1.29 -15.92 -7.36
CA LEU A 268 2.15 -16.64 -6.43
C LEU A 268 1.63 -16.42 -5.00
N SER A 269 0.84 -17.38 -4.50
CA SER A 269 0.59 -17.82 -3.10
C SER A 269 0.86 -16.92 -1.87
N GLY A 270 0.86 -15.59 -1.97
CA GLY A 270 1.23 -14.68 -0.88
C GLY A 270 0.17 -14.65 0.22
N ASP A 271 0.62 -14.70 1.49
CA ASP A 271 -0.23 -14.55 2.68
C ASP A 271 -0.40 -13.07 3.05
N ALA A 272 -1.57 -12.70 3.57
CA ALA A 272 -1.85 -11.37 4.10
C ALA A 272 -2.53 -11.42 5.46
N LYS A 273 -2.08 -10.58 6.39
CA LYS A 273 -2.65 -10.43 7.72
C LYS A 273 -2.89 -8.96 8.06
N PHE A 274 -4.07 -8.68 8.60
CA PHE A 274 -4.48 -7.39 9.15
C PHE A 274 -4.89 -7.59 10.62
N SER A 275 -4.43 -6.71 11.52
CA SER A 275 -4.62 -6.86 12.96
C SER A 275 -4.76 -5.50 13.64
N ASP A 276 -5.85 -5.27 14.39
CA ASP A 276 -6.10 -3.97 15.05
C ASP A 276 -6.08 -2.77 14.07
N ASP A 277 -6.49 -3.02 12.82
CA ASP A 277 -6.51 -2.01 11.77
C ASP A 277 -7.88 -1.34 11.65
N THR A 278 -7.89 -0.08 11.21
CA THR A 278 -9.11 0.67 10.92
C THR A 278 -9.14 1.16 9.48
N PHE A 279 -10.22 0.85 8.78
CA PHE A 279 -10.54 1.36 7.45
C PHE A 279 -11.80 2.24 7.53
N GLU A 280 -11.71 3.50 7.10
CA GLU A 280 -12.80 4.47 7.11
C GLU A 280 -12.90 5.16 5.75
N ASP A 281 -14.10 5.22 5.17
CA ASP A 281 -14.38 5.97 3.94
C ASP A 281 -13.48 5.56 2.76
N CYS A 282 -13.01 4.30 2.74
CA CYS A 282 -12.20 3.80 1.65
C CYS A 282 -13.07 3.51 0.42
N SER A 283 -12.52 3.66 -0.78
CA SER A 283 -13.27 3.30 -2.00
C SER A 283 -12.40 2.71 -3.08
N SER A 284 -12.99 1.96 -3.99
CA SER A 284 -12.32 1.35 -5.14
C SER A 284 -13.15 1.51 -6.41
N GLN A 285 -12.51 1.89 -7.52
CA GLN A 285 -13.14 1.86 -8.85
C GLN A 285 -13.38 0.43 -9.34
N ASP A 286 -12.66 -0.55 -8.80
CA ASP A 286 -12.82 -1.98 -9.11
C ASP A 286 -13.46 -2.67 -7.91
N PHE A 287 -12.90 -3.78 -7.45
CA PHE A 287 -13.43 -4.57 -6.34
C PHE A 287 -12.72 -4.23 -5.03
N GLY A 288 -13.37 -4.47 -3.89
CA GLY A 288 -12.76 -4.31 -2.57
C GLY A 288 -12.43 -2.86 -2.24
N GLY A 289 -13.37 -2.12 -1.65
CA GLY A 289 -13.14 -0.71 -1.29
C GLY A 289 -11.99 -0.51 -0.31
N SER A 290 -11.79 -1.45 0.62
CA SER A 290 -10.67 -1.44 1.57
C SER A 290 -9.59 -2.46 1.19
N ILE A 291 -9.98 -3.71 0.95
CA ILE A 291 -9.05 -4.82 0.71
C ILE A 291 -9.49 -5.54 -0.56
N SER A 292 -8.60 -5.62 -1.54
CA SER A 292 -8.69 -6.58 -2.63
C SER A 292 -7.61 -7.63 -2.42
N PHE A 293 -7.99 -8.89 -2.39
CA PHE A 293 -7.11 -10.03 -2.21
C PHE A 293 -7.38 -11.06 -3.29
N LYS A 294 -6.41 -11.22 -4.18
CA LYS A 294 -6.43 -12.21 -5.25
C LYS A 294 -5.19 -13.08 -5.16
N SER A 295 -5.27 -14.19 -4.41
CA SER A 295 -4.14 -15.07 -4.10
C SER A 295 -4.63 -16.44 -3.62
N ASP A 296 -3.87 -17.50 -3.91
CA ASP A 296 -4.06 -18.83 -3.31
C ASP A 296 -3.43 -18.93 -1.91
N GLY A 297 -2.79 -17.86 -1.42
CA GLY A 297 -2.35 -17.74 -0.03
C GLY A 297 -3.50 -17.39 0.92
N ASN A 298 -3.17 -17.27 2.21
CA ASN A 298 -4.13 -17.05 3.27
C ASN A 298 -4.39 -15.56 3.53
N LEU A 299 -5.66 -15.19 3.70
CA LEU A 299 -6.05 -13.87 4.19
C LEU A 299 -6.58 -13.99 5.63
N LYS A 300 -5.97 -13.27 6.57
CA LYS A 300 -6.40 -13.24 7.97
C LYS A 300 -6.67 -11.81 8.46
N LEU A 301 -7.85 -11.60 9.03
CA LEU A 301 -8.23 -10.36 9.72
C LEU A 301 -8.55 -10.67 11.20
N GLY A 302 -8.00 -9.89 12.12
CA GLY A 302 -8.25 -9.95 13.56
C GLY A 302 -8.39 -8.55 14.18
N ASP A 303 -9.39 -8.29 15.01
CA ASP A 303 -9.59 -6.98 15.66
C ASP A 303 -9.73 -5.79 14.68
N VAL A 304 -10.23 -6.04 13.45
CA VAL A 304 -10.32 -5.02 12.39
C VAL A 304 -11.65 -4.27 12.44
N ARG A 305 -11.63 -2.97 12.15
CA ARG A 305 -12.83 -2.14 11.96
C ARG A 305 -12.88 -1.58 10.55
N ILE A 306 -13.95 -1.85 9.82
CA ILE A 306 -14.17 -1.28 8.48
C ILE A 306 -15.49 -0.52 8.47
N ARG A 307 -15.47 0.72 7.99
CA ARG A 307 -16.68 1.52 7.89
C ARG A 307 -16.74 2.37 6.63
N ARG A 308 -17.94 2.43 6.04
CA ARG A 308 -18.25 3.25 4.87
C ARG A 308 -17.34 2.97 3.67
N SER A 309 -16.94 1.72 3.51
CA SER A 309 -16.12 1.30 2.36
C SER A 309 -16.98 1.02 1.14
N THR A 310 -16.56 1.50 -0.03
CA THR A 310 -17.35 1.41 -1.27
C THR A 310 -16.57 0.80 -2.42
N SER A 311 -17.17 -0.15 -3.13
CA SER A 311 -16.66 -0.73 -4.39
C SER A 311 -17.56 -0.34 -5.55
N TYR A 312 -17.03 0.32 -6.58
CA TYR A 312 -17.77 0.69 -7.80
C TYR A 312 -17.66 -0.36 -8.92
N GLY A 313 -16.80 -1.38 -8.75
CA GLY A 313 -16.76 -2.53 -9.66
C GLY A 313 -17.89 -3.53 -9.43
N GLY A 314 -18.71 -3.34 -8.39
CA GLY A 314 -19.86 -4.19 -8.11
C GLY A 314 -19.57 -5.46 -7.32
N LYS A 315 -18.34 -5.66 -6.83
CA LYS A 315 -17.99 -6.80 -5.98
C LYS A 315 -17.27 -6.36 -4.71
N GLY A 316 -17.76 -6.80 -3.55
CA GLY A 316 -17.07 -6.66 -2.27
C GLY A 316 -16.88 -5.20 -1.85
N GLY A 317 -17.87 -4.59 -1.20
CA GLY A 317 -17.79 -3.17 -0.83
C GLY A 317 -16.60 -2.82 0.05
N ALA A 318 -16.28 -3.68 1.02
CA ALA A 318 -15.09 -3.60 1.85
C ALA A 318 -14.00 -4.55 1.35
N ILE A 319 -14.33 -5.83 1.18
CA ILE A 319 -13.37 -6.90 0.91
C ILE A 319 -13.75 -7.65 -0.35
N TYR A 320 -12.80 -7.80 -1.27
CA TYR A 320 -12.87 -8.73 -2.39
C TYR A 320 -11.85 -9.84 -2.19
N PHE A 321 -12.30 -11.08 -2.10
CA PHE A 321 -11.46 -12.27 -1.97
C PHE A 321 -11.68 -13.20 -3.16
N GLN A 322 -10.58 -13.55 -3.84
CA GLN A 322 -10.57 -14.54 -4.91
C GLN A 322 -9.32 -15.43 -4.83
N GLY A 323 -9.52 -16.73 -4.65
CA GLY A 323 -8.44 -17.71 -4.58
C GLY A 323 -8.78 -18.93 -3.73
N ASN A 324 -7.90 -19.92 -3.71
CA ASN A 324 -8.15 -21.21 -3.06
C ASN A 324 -7.53 -21.33 -1.65
N GLY A 325 -6.86 -20.29 -1.16
CA GLY A 325 -6.30 -20.24 0.18
C GLY A 325 -7.35 -20.08 1.28
N GLN A 326 -6.91 -20.02 2.54
CA GLN A 326 -7.82 -19.85 3.67
C GLN A 326 -8.18 -18.38 3.88
N LEU A 327 -9.48 -18.10 4.03
CA LEU A 327 -9.98 -16.82 4.55
C LEU A 327 -10.33 -16.98 6.02
N THR A 328 -9.77 -16.15 6.90
CA THR A 328 -10.12 -16.15 8.34
C THR A 328 -10.42 -14.73 8.80
N ILE A 329 -11.64 -14.50 9.28
CA ILE A 329 -12.09 -13.20 9.79
C ILE A 329 -12.58 -13.43 11.22
N GLY A 330 -11.86 -12.85 12.19
CA GLY A 330 -12.12 -12.97 13.63
C GLY A 330 -12.21 -11.60 14.29
N ASP A 331 -13.17 -11.36 15.18
CA ASP A 331 -13.28 -10.11 15.96
C ASP A 331 -13.37 -8.84 15.08
N VAL A 332 -14.16 -8.91 14.01
CA VAL A 332 -14.26 -7.82 13.01
C VAL A 332 -15.62 -7.15 13.04
N THR A 333 -15.62 -5.81 12.95
CA THR A 333 -16.85 -5.03 12.73
C THR A 333 -16.81 -4.33 11.38
N MET A 334 -17.85 -4.54 10.57
CA MET A 334 -18.04 -3.95 9.26
C MET A 334 -19.36 -3.18 9.21
N ARG A 335 -19.31 -1.88 8.92
CA ARG A 335 -20.47 -0.99 8.98
C ARG A 335 -20.62 -0.11 7.75
N GLU A 336 -21.84 0.02 7.23
CA GLU A 336 -22.19 0.97 6.16
C GLU A 336 -21.37 0.77 4.86
N CYS A 337 -20.87 -0.45 4.61
CA CYS A 337 -20.10 -0.77 3.41
C CYS A 337 -21.02 -1.15 2.25
N LYS A 338 -20.63 -0.78 1.02
CA LYS A 338 -21.51 -0.89 -0.16
C LYS A 338 -20.75 -1.34 -1.40
N CYS A 339 -21.37 -2.18 -2.23
CA CYS A 339 -20.94 -2.37 -3.61
C CYS A 339 -21.98 -1.80 -4.58
N LEU A 340 -21.51 -1.03 -5.55
CA LEU A 340 -22.32 -0.32 -6.53
C LEU A 340 -21.91 -0.80 -7.93
N GLY A 341 -22.52 -1.88 -8.40
CA GLY A 341 -22.29 -2.40 -9.73
C GLY A 341 -23.20 -1.75 -10.76
N SER A 342 -22.69 -1.56 -11.98
CA SER A 342 -23.50 -1.04 -13.08
C SER A 342 -24.62 -1.99 -13.47
N GLN A 343 -24.33 -3.29 -13.60
CA GLN A 343 -25.33 -4.34 -13.87
C GLN A 343 -25.48 -5.32 -12.70
N ILE A 344 -24.35 -5.75 -12.14
CA ILE A 344 -24.29 -6.81 -11.12
C ILE A 344 -23.64 -6.26 -9.85
N GLY A 345 -24.35 -6.34 -8.73
CA GLY A 345 -23.83 -6.07 -7.38
C GLY A 345 -23.77 -7.34 -6.54
N GLN A 346 -22.59 -7.72 -6.05
CA GLN A 346 -22.39 -8.95 -5.27
C GLN A 346 -21.53 -8.69 -4.03
N GLY A 347 -22.03 -9.10 -2.87
CA GLY A 347 -21.27 -9.00 -1.63
C GLY A 347 -21.09 -7.55 -1.22
N GLY A 348 -22.16 -6.93 -0.74
CA GLY A 348 -22.17 -5.50 -0.40
C GLY A 348 -21.09 -5.10 0.58
N VAL A 349 -20.63 -6.03 1.42
CA VAL A 349 -19.46 -5.89 2.28
C VAL A 349 -18.31 -6.79 1.80
N ILE A 350 -18.54 -8.10 1.64
CA ILE A 350 -17.53 -9.08 1.27
C ILE A 350 -17.98 -9.88 0.05
N TYR A 351 -17.11 -9.98 -0.95
CA TYR A 351 -17.22 -10.93 -2.05
C TYR A 351 -16.17 -12.02 -1.89
N ILE A 352 -16.58 -13.29 -2.06
CA ILE A 352 -15.72 -14.47 -1.93
C ILE A 352 -15.97 -15.39 -3.13
N GLU A 353 -14.88 -15.75 -3.82
CA GLU A 353 -14.89 -16.78 -4.87
C GLU A 353 -13.66 -17.67 -4.77
N GLY A 354 -13.86 -18.97 -4.53
CA GLY A 354 -12.77 -19.91 -4.35
C GLY A 354 -13.20 -21.22 -3.70
N THR A 355 -12.34 -22.24 -3.75
CA THR A 355 -12.63 -23.57 -3.18
C THR A 355 -11.98 -23.81 -1.81
N GLY A 356 -11.36 -22.78 -1.23
CA GLY A 356 -10.68 -22.84 0.05
C GLY A 356 -11.61 -22.97 1.26
N ILE A 357 -11.02 -22.83 2.46
CA ILE A 357 -11.77 -22.80 3.72
C ILE A 357 -11.96 -21.35 4.15
N HIS A 358 -13.21 -20.95 4.41
CA HIS A 358 -13.54 -19.61 4.85
C HIS A 358 -14.14 -19.67 6.26
N LYS A 359 -13.52 -18.99 7.23
CA LYS A 359 -13.90 -19.01 8.65
C LYS A 359 -14.25 -17.60 9.13
N PHE A 360 -15.41 -17.47 9.74
CA PHE A 360 -15.92 -16.25 10.35
C PHE A 360 -16.23 -16.52 11.82
N GLY A 361 -15.57 -15.80 12.73
CA GLY A 361 -15.76 -15.85 14.18
C GLY A 361 -15.94 -14.46 14.75
N ASP A 362 -16.95 -14.23 15.60
CA ASP A 362 -17.15 -12.94 16.29
C ASP A 362 -17.23 -11.73 15.33
N VAL A 363 -18.04 -11.87 14.27
CA VAL A 363 -18.14 -10.86 13.20
C VAL A 363 -19.47 -10.13 13.23
N ARG A 364 -19.43 -8.79 13.15
CA ARG A 364 -20.63 -7.94 13.09
C ARG A 364 -20.71 -7.18 11.78
N PHE A 365 -21.77 -7.44 11.02
CA PHE A 365 -22.15 -6.69 9.83
C PHE A 365 -23.33 -5.78 10.14
N SER A 366 -23.20 -4.50 9.80
CA SER A 366 -24.28 -3.52 9.92
C SER A 366 -24.38 -2.66 8.66
N ASP A 367 -25.60 -2.44 8.18
CA ASP A 367 -25.88 -1.54 7.04
C ASP A 367 -25.10 -1.89 5.77
N GLY A 368 -24.87 -3.19 5.53
CA GLY A 368 -24.20 -3.66 4.31
C GLY A 368 -25.15 -3.64 3.11
N SER A 369 -24.70 -3.12 1.96
CA SER A 369 -25.58 -3.03 0.77
C SER A 369 -24.91 -3.49 -0.52
N ALA A 370 -25.56 -4.42 -1.22
CA ALA A 370 -25.26 -4.73 -2.61
C ALA A 370 -26.25 -4.02 -3.55
N SER A 371 -25.76 -3.46 -4.65
CA SER A 371 -26.59 -2.77 -5.64
C SER A 371 -26.14 -3.07 -7.06
N GLY A 372 -27.08 -3.46 -7.93
CA GLY A 372 -26.90 -3.64 -9.37
C GLY A 372 -28.20 -3.34 -10.13
N GLN A 373 -28.14 -3.02 -11.43
CA GLN A 373 -29.35 -2.75 -12.23
C GLN A 373 -30.14 -4.02 -12.60
N GLU A 374 -29.45 -5.15 -12.77
CA GLU A 374 -30.06 -6.43 -13.15
C GLU A 374 -29.99 -7.44 -12.00
N ILE A 375 -28.82 -7.57 -11.37
CA ILE A 375 -28.56 -8.58 -10.34
C ILE A 375 -27.98 -7.92 -9.10
N SER A 376 -28.52 -8.26 -7.94
CA SER A 376 -28.01 -7.84 -6.63
C SER A 376 -28.06 -9.00 -5.64
N GLU A 377 -26.91 -9.40 -5.10
CA GLU A 377 -26.80 -10.63 -4.32
C GLU A 377 -25.92 -10.44 -3.09
N GLY A 378 -26.39 -10.92 -1.93
CA GLY A 378 -25.59 -10.94 -0.72
C GLY A 378 -25.29 -9.54 -0.20
N GLY A 379 -26.29 -8.87 0.40
CA GLY A 379 -26.13 -7.48 0.84
C GLY A 379 -24.98 -7.26 1.83
N SER A 380 -24.59 -8.28 2.59
CA SER A 380 -23.29 -8.31 3.28
C SER A 380 -22.29 -9.21 2.59
N ILE A 381 -22.61 -10.49 2.40
CA ILE A 381 -21.66 -11.47 1.89
C ILE A 381 -22.25 -12.14 0.65
N TYR A 382 -21.45 -12.19 -0.41
CA TYR A 382 -21.61 -13.14 -1.49
C TYR A 382 -20.46 -14.14 -1.42
N ALA A 383 -20.78 -15.42 -1.36
CA ALA A 383 -19.79 -16.49 -1.27
C ALA A 383 -20.10 -17.63 -2.24
N LYS A 384 -19.22 -17.80 -3.24
CA LYS A 384 -19.28 -18.87 -4.22
C LYS A 384 -18.14 -19.88 -4.02
N GLY A 385 -18.51 -21.13 -3.76
CA GLY A 385 -17.59 -22.23 -3.51
C GLY A 385 -17.08 -22.31 -2.07
N GLY A 386 -16.22 -23.31 -1.83
CA GLY A 386 -15.43 -23.45 -0.61
C GLY A 386 -16.19 -24.05 0.57
N GLN A 387 -15.44 -24.38 1.62
CA GLN A 387 -15.99 -24.82 2.91
C GLN A 387 -16.14 -23.59 3.82
N ASN A 388 -17.39 -23.21 4.10
CA ASN A 388 -17.70 -21.96 4.78
C ASN A 388 -18.20 -22.22 6.21
N LYS A 389 -17.52 -21.65 7.22
CA LYS A 389 -17.84 -21.83 8.64
C LYS A 389 -18.08 -20.49 9.31
N PHE A 390 -19.27 -20.34 9.89
CA PHE A 390 -19.69 -19.14 10.61
C PHE A 390 -20.00 -19.48 12.06
N SER A 391 -19.37 -18.78 13.00
CA SER A 391 -19.63 -18.86 14.43
C SER A 391 -19.74 -17.45 15.01
N ASP A 392 -20.79 -17.16 15.77
CA ASP A 392 -20.98 -15.85 16.43
C ASP A 392 -21.00 -14.67 15.45
N VAL A 393 -21.80 -14.81 14.38
CA VAL A 393 -21.90 -13.81 13.32
C VAL A 393 -23.27 -13.14 13.32
N SER A 394 -23.29 -11.81 13.25
CA SER A 394 -24.54 -11.04 13.21
C SER A 394 -24.61 -10.17 11.96
N PHE A 395 -25.78 -10.17 11.32
CA PHE A 395 -26.12 -9.32 10.20
C PHE A 395 -27.29 -8.44 10.60
N THR A 396 -27.11 -7.12 10.53
CA THR A 396 -28.14 -6.13 10.86
C THR A 396 -28.32 -5.15 9.72
N GLN A 397 -29.56 -4.95 9.27
CA GLN A 397 -29.93 -3.96 8.23
C GLN A 397 -29.16 -4.15 6.91
N SER A 398 -28.84 -5.40 6.56
CA SER A 398 -28.17 -5.70 5.29
C SER A 398 -29.18 -5.79 4.14
N SER A 399 -28.84 -5.28 2.96
CA SER A 399 -29.75 -5.27 1.81
C SER A 399 -29.11 -5.62 0.47
N ALA A 400 -29.80 -6.42 -0.34
CA ALA A 400 -29.51 -6.59 -1.76
C ALA A 400 -30.59 -5.86 -2.57
N VAL A 401 -30.24 -4.79 -3.28
CA VAL A 401 -31.20 -3.89 -3.93
C VAL A 401 -30.95 -3.79 -5.44
N ILE A 402 -32.03 -3.79 -6.22
CA ILE A 402 -31.97 -3.44 -7.64
C ILE A 402 -31.98 -1.91 -7.77
N ALA A 403 -30.93 -1.34 -8.38
CA ALA A 403 -30.87 0.08 -8.68
C ALA A 403 -31.83 0.40 -9.83
N ALA A 404 -32.78 1.29 -9.59
CA ALA A 404 -33.70 1.75 -10.63
C ALA A 404 -32.93 2.40 -11.79
N SER A 405 -33.09 1.89 -13.01
CA SER A 405 -32.54 2.52 -14.21
C SER A 405 -33.46 3.65 -14.69
N PRO A 406 -32.95 4.86 -15.00
CA PRO A 406 -33.72 5.90 -15.65
C PRO A 406 -34.14 5.58 -17.10
N GLN A 407 -33.64 4.50 -17.70
CA GLN A 407 -33.73 4.25 -19.14
C GLN A 407 -34.10 2.82 -19.56
N SER A 408 -34.45 1.90 -18.68
CA SER A 408 -34.64 0.51 -19.10
C SER A 408 -36.08 0.17 -19.46
N ASN A 409 -36.28 -0.17 -20.74
CA ASN A 409 -37.34 -1.08 -21.21
C ASN A 409 -37.06 -2.54 -20.77
N THR A 410 -36.35 -2.77 -19.66
CA THR A 410 -36.22 -4.12 -19.12
C THR A 410 -37.54 -4.50 -18.48
N GLU A 411 -38.14 -5.56 -19.00
CA GLU A 411 -39.22 -6.25 -18.30
C GLU A 411 -38.73 -6.57 -16.88
N ALA A 412 -39.44 -6.08 -15.87
CA ALA A 412 -39.09 -6.25 -14.46
C ALA A 412 -38.88 -7.73 -14.06
N ASP A 413 -39.36 -8.65 -14.90
CA ASP A 413 -39.31 -10.11 -14.76
C ASP A 413 -37.91 -10.73 -14.89
N GLN A 414 -36.88 -9.99 -15.34
CA GLN A 414 -35.50 -10.51 -15.45
C GLN A 414 -34.55 -10.06 -14.34
N SER A 415 -34.97 -9.14 -13.46
CA SER A 415 -34.12 -8.64 -12.37
C SER A 415 -34.14 -9.57 -11.15
N SER A 416 -32.99 -9.72 -10.47
CA SER A 416 -32.83 -10.63 -9.35
C SER A 416 -32.18 -9.96 -8.14
N SER A 417 -32.88 -9.99 -7.00
CA SER A 417 -32.36 -9.53 -5.71
C SER A 417 -32.40 -10.69 -4.70
N LEU A 418 -31.24 -11.23 -4.33
CA LEU A 418 -31.12 -12.47 -3.56
C LEU A 418 -30.30 -12.29 -2.28
N GLY A 419 -30.80 -12.81 -1.15
CA GLY A 419 -30.04 -12.91 0.09
C GLY A 419 -29.61 -11.55 0.65
N GLY A 420 -30.48 -10.89 1.41
CA GLY A 420 -30.27 -9.53 1.92
C GLY A 420 -29.04 -9.40 2.80
N ALA A 421 -28.64 -10.46 3.50
CA ALA A 421 -27.33 -10.53 4.15
C ALA A 421 -26.37 -11.46 3.41
N LEU A 422 -26.77 -12.71 3.14
CA LEU A 422 -25.87 -13.74 2.62
C LEU A 422 -26.44 -14.40 1.36
N MET A 423 -25.64 -14.40 0.29
CA MET A 423 -25.80 -15.27 -0.87
C MET A 423 -24.74 -16.37 -0.83
N ALA A 424 -25.19 -17.63 -0.79
CA ALA A 424 -24.33 -18.81 -0.74
C ALA A 424 -24.56 -19.68 -1.98
N ILE A 425 -23.49 -19.93 -2.74
CA ILE A 425 -23.53 -20.67 -4.00
C ILE A 425 -22.47 -21.78 -3.95
N ASP A 426 -22.88 -23.03 -4.23
CA ASP A 426 -21.97 -24.17 -4.40
C ASP A 426 -21.04 -24.42 -3.20
N TRP A 427 -21.55 -24.23 -1.98
CA TRP A 427 -20.78 -24.49 -0.76
C TRP A 427 -20.47 -25.98 -0.61
N LEU A 428 -19.23 -26.28 -0.22
CA LEU A 428 -18.76 -27.64 -0.01
C LEU A 428 -19.31 -28.24 1.29
N SER A 429 -19.26 -29.58 1.37
CA SER A 429 -19.60 -30.35 2.56
C SER A 429 -18.90 -29.81 3.81
N GLU A 430 -19.53 -30.00 4.97
CA GLU A 430 -19.06 -29.50 6.28
C GLU A 430 -19.04 -27.96 6.42
N SER A 431 -19.66 -27.22 5.49
CA SER A 431 -20.03 -25.83 5.74
C SER A 431 -21.09 -25.78 6.85
N SER A 432 -21.02 -24.79 7.73
CA SER A 432 -21.85 -24.74 8.95
C SER A 432 -22.09 -23.34 9.49
N PHE A 433 -23.21 -23.20 10.21
CA PHE A 433 -23.57 -22.03 10.99
C PHE A 433 -23.69 -22.44 12.47
N SER A 434 -23.07 -21.67 13.37
CA SER A 434 -23.32 -21.67 14.81
C SER A 434 -23.57 -20.23 15.25
N ASP A 435 -24.63 -19.99 16.00
CA ASP A 435 -24.89 -18.67 16.61
C ASP A 435 -24.89 -17.51 15.61
N VAL A 436 -25.61 -17.70 14.49
CA VAL A 436 -25.76 -16.69 13.44
C VAL A 436 -27.13 -16.04 13.48
N SER A 437 -27.16 -14.72 13.41
CA SER A 437 -28.40 -13.93 13.47
C SER A 437 -28.56 -12.98 12.29
N PHE A 438 -29.81 -12.81 11.85
CA PHE A 438 -30.20 -11.91 10.76
C PHE A 438 -31.31 -10.99 11.26
N THR A 439 -31.05 -9.69 11.31
CA THR A 439 -31.99 -8.69 11.82
C THR A 439 -32.25 -7.64 10.76
N SER A 440 -33.51 -7.48 10.36
CA SER A 440 -33.93 -6.44 9.40
C SER A 440 -33.21 -6.50 8.05
N CYS A 441 -32.84 -7.70 7.58
CA CYS A 441 -32.20 -7.89 6.28
C CYS A 441 -33.23 -7.99 5.14
N VAL A 442 -32.92 -7.41 3.98
CA VAL A 442 -33.89 -7.23 2.89
C VAL A 442 -33.32 -7.67 1.53
N ALA A 443 -34.07 -8.50 0.83
CA ALA A 443 -33.88 -8.83 -0.59
C ALA A 443 -35.24 -9.19 -1.21
N GLY A 444 -35.31 -9.22 -2.54
CA GLY A 444 -36.49 -9.68 -3.28
C GLY A 444 -36.82 -11.15 -2.97
N SER A 445 -35.79 -11.99 -2.87
CA SER A 445 -35.89 -13.40 -2.51
C SER A 445 -34.87 -13.80 -1.44
N GLY A 446 -35.25 -14.74 -0.56
CA GLY A 446 -34.40 -15.26 0.53
C GLY A 446 -34.37 -14.41 1.80
N ALA A 447 -35.00 -13.23 1.82
CA ALA A 447 -34.98 -12.30 2.95
C ALA A 447 -33.54 -12.05 3.46
N GLY A 448 -33.10 -12.69 4.55
CA GLY A 448 -31.73 -12.60 5.05
C GLY A 448 -30.71 -13.49 4.34
N ILE A 449 -31.09 -14.69 3.91
CA ILE A 449 -30.16 -15.70 3.38
C ILE A 449 -30.75 -16.42 2.16
N TYR A 450 -29.95 -16.56 1.11
CA TYR A 450 -30.28 -17.36 -0.05
C TYR A 450 -29.16 -18.37 -0.30
N ILE A 451 -29.49 -19.65 -0.30
CA ILE A 451 -28.55 -20.74 -0.51
C ILE A 451 -28.98 -21.52 -1.75
N VAL A 452 -28.07 -21.70 -2.69
CA VAL A 452 -28.31 -22.48 -3.91
C VAL A 452 -27.10 -23.36 -4.21
N SER A 453 -27.39 -24.56 -4.70
CA SER A 453 -26.40 -25.43 -5.34
C SER A 453 -26.73 -25.46 -6.82
N VAL A 454 -25.77 -25.09 -7.65
CA VAL A 454 -25.85 -25.08 -9.11
C VAL A 454 -25.11 -26.32 -9.61
N TYR A 455 -25.65 -27.49 -9.25
CA TYR A 455 -25.22 -28.76 -9.82
C TYR A 455 -26.47 -29.55 -10.24
N ASP A 456 -26.52 -29.85 -11.54
CA ASP A 456 -27.26 -31.00 -12.11
C ASP A 456 -26.55 -32.30 -11.75
#